data_AF-A0AAU5TWC3-F1
#
_entry.id   AF-A0AAU5TWC3-F1
#
_cell.length_a   1.000
_cell.length_b   1.000
_cell.length_c   1.000
_cell.angle_alpha   90.00
_cell.angle_beta   90.00
_cell.angle_gamma   90.00
#
_symmetry.space_group_name_H-M   'P 1'
#
loop_
_entity.id
_entity.type
_entity.pdbx_description
1 polymer ?
#
loop_
_entity_poly.entity_id
_entity_poly.type
_entity_poly.pdbx_seq_one_letter_code
_entity_poly.pdbx_strand_id
1 'polypeptide(L)'
;MLKIFLCHSSGDKPDVRLLRARLQSEGFEPWLDEEEILPGQDWDREIRRAIQAADLILVCLSKDSVTKAGYVQKEIRLALDEADYQPDGTVYVIPARLENCEVPERLRRWQWVDLFADDGYGRLLRSLRSSAGLPERRGTAPPTVSEVPAPGGGYAGAIRVDGFYQRPDTGSTNYLRFYTDGTVVSVSSTGTAEQIAGWFTREHPGLGQGPCEVNGDQIGFTTTAPYGRITYTGTIGATGEELHLHSHSHINGHESYSVYRFTHVPGVHGD
;
A
#
# COMPACT_ATOMS: atom_id res chain seq x y z
N MET A 1 23.27 -1.85 2.06
CA MET A 1 21.79 -1.80 1.99
C MET A 1 21.33 -1.36 3.36
N LEU A 2 20.36 -0.45 3.49
CA LEU A 2 19.97 0.09 4.80
C LEU A 2 19.21 -1.00 5.58
N LYS A 3 19.75 -1.37 6.75
CA LYS A 3 19.16 -2.37 7.65
C LYS A 3 18.14 -1.73 8.58
N ILE A 4 16.91 -2.21 8.53
CA ILE A 4 15.79 -1.61 9.26
C ILE A 4 15.22 -2.65 10.22
N PHE A 5 15.34 -2.43 11.52
CA PHE A 5 14.67 -3.29 12.50
C PHE A 5 13.19 -2.90 12.63
N LEU A 6 12.28 -3.85 12.42
CA LEU A 6 10.83 -3.63 12.58
C LEU A 6 10.36 -4.00 13.98
N CYS A 7 10.38 -3.03 14.89
CA CYS A 7 9.88 -3.19 16.25
C CYS A 7 8.34 -3.15 16.23
N HIS A 8 7.67 -4.19 16.70
CA HIS A 8 6.21 -4.30 16.62
C HIS A 8 5.64 -5.20 17.72
N SER A 9 4.34 -5.10 17.98
CA SER A 9 3.67 -6.09 18.82
C SER A 9 3.27 -7.32 17.99
N SER A 10 3.14 -8.48 18.62
CA SER A 10 2.74 -9.70 17.92
C SER A 10 1.38 -9.60 17.22
N GLY A 11 0.49 -8.71 17.69
CA GLY A 11 -0.79 -8.44 17.04
C GLY A 11 -0.67 -7.70 15.71
N ASP A 12 0.43 -6.98 15.51
CA ASP A 12 0.67 -6.13 14.32
C ASP A 12 1.33 -6.89 13.17
N LYS A 13 1.65 -8.17 13.38
CA LYS A 13 2.36 -9.01 12.40
C LYS A 13 1.77 -8.97 10.99
N PRO A 14 0.43 -9.02 10.77
CA PRO A 14 -0.13 -8.93 9.43
C PRO A 14 0.28 -7.65 8.70
N ASP A 15 0.12 -6.49 9.34
CA ASP A 15 0.42 -5.19 8.74
C ASP A 15 1.94 -4.97 8.58
N VAL A 16 2.72 -5.44 9.54
CA VAL A 16 4.19 -5.32 9.51
C VAL A 16 4.80 -6.21 8.42
N ARG A 17 4.21 -7.37 8.11
CA ARG A 17 4.65 -8.19 6.95
C ARG A 17 4.42 -7.47 5.62
N LEU A 18 3.28 -6.78 5.46
CA LEU A 18 3.02 -5.98 4.27
C LEU A 18 4.02 -4.83 4.14
N LEU A 19 4.29 -4.14 5.26
CA LEU A 19 5.29 -3.08 5.32
C LEU A 19 6.69 -3.60 4.98
N ARG A 20 7.08 -4.76 5.51
CA ARG A 20 8.37 -5.41 5.22
C ARG A 20 8.52 -5.68 3.73
N ALA A 21 7.54 -6.34 3.11
CA ALA A 21 7.58 -6.66 1.68
C ALA A 21 7.74 -5.39 0.82
N ARG A 22 7.05 -4.31 1.19
CA ARG A 22 7.14 -3.01 0.51
C ARG A 22 8.51 -2.36 0.69
N LEU A 23 9.11 -2.44 1.88
CA LEU A 23 10.47 -1.93 2.12
C LEU A 23 11.53 -2.76 1.36
N GLN A 24 11.36 -4.08 1.25
CA GLN A 24 12.25 -4.93 0.45
C GLN A 24 12.20 -4.59 -1.03
N SER A 25 11.02 -4.34 -1.60
CA SER A 25 10.89 -3.97 -3.02
C SER A 25 11.52 -2.62 -3.35
N GLU A 26 11.69 -1.75 -2.34
CA GLU A 26 12.39 -0.47 -2.44
C GLU A 26 13.92 -0.59 -2.23
N GLY A 27 14.43 -1.80 -2.04
CA GLY A 27 15.86 -2.09 -1.90
C GLY A 27 16.42 -1.88 -0.49
N PHE A 28 15.57 -1.93 0.54
CA PHE A 28 15.99 -1.94 1.94
C PHE A 28 16.10 -3.36 2.49
N GLU A 29 16.74 -3.52 3.65
CA GLU A 29 16.93 -4.79 4.35
C GLU A 29 16.14 -4.80 5.67
N PRO A 30 14.79 -4.90 5.64
CA PRO A 30 13.99 -4.93 6.84
C PRO A 30 14.07 -6.29 7.54
N TRP A 31 14.37 -6.24 8.84
CA TRP A 31 14.51 -7.38 9.72
C TRP A 31 13.22 -7.61 10.53
N LEU A 32 12.72 -8.85 10.54
CA LEU A 32 11.51 -9.26 11.24
C LEU A 32 11.75 -10.61 11.95
N ASP A 33 11.47 -10.65 13.24
CA ASP A 33 11.78 -11.77 14.15
C ASP A 33 11.29 -13.14 13.66
N GLU A 34 10.08 -13.21 13.11
CA GLU A 34 9.45 -14.45 12.65
C GLU A 34 10.17 -15.12 11.47
N GLU A 35 10.84 -14.33 10.63
CA GLU A 35 11.51 -14.85 9.44
C GLU A 35 13.01 -15.07 9.68
N GLU A 36 13.59 -14.31 10.59
CA GLU A 36 15.04 -14.21 10.75
C GLU A 36 15.58 -15.06 11.91
N ILE A 37 14.72 -15.50 12.83
CA ILE A 37 15.11 -16.32 13.98
C ILE A 37 14.82 -17.80 13.71
N LEU A 38 15.88 -18.60 13.68
CA LEU A 38 15.79 -20.03 13.45
C LEU A 38 15.31 -20.79 14.69
N PRO A 39 14.57 -21.91 14.52
CA PRO A 39 14.22 -22.79 15.63
C PRO A 39 15.45 -23.21 16.45
N GLY A 40 15.39 -22.99 17.76
CA GLY A 40 16.49 -23.30 18.69
C GLY A 40 17.44 -22.14 18.99
N GLN A 41 17.30 -20.99 18.32
CA GLN A 41 18.01 -19.78 18.70
C GLN A 41 17.38 -19.10 19.93
N ASP A 42 18.22 -18.42 20.70
CA ASP A 42 17.76 -17.57 21.80
C ASP A 42 17.18 -16.27 21.21
N TRP A 43 15.85 -16.17 21.25
CA TRP A 43 15.10 -15.02 20.72
C TRP A 43 15.61 -13.69 21.29
N ASP A 44 15.88 -13.68 22.59
CA ASP A 44 16.28 -12.52 23.37
C ASP A 44 17.68 -12.01 22.98
N ARG A 45 18.54 -12.94 22.53
CA ARG A 45 19.89 -12.62 22.04
C ARG A 45 19.86 -12.15 20.60
N GLU A 46 19.12 -12.81 19.73
CA GLU A 46 19.09 -12.46 18.30
C GLU A 46 18.39 -11.11 18.06
N ILE A 47 17.33 -10.78 18.81
CA ILE A 47 16.71 -9.45 18.76
C ILE A 47 17.70 -8.36 19.18
N ARG A 48 18.44 -8.58 20.26
CA ARG A 48 19.47 -7.63 20.72
C ARG A 48 20.52 -7.37 19.65
N ARG A 49 21.00 -8.45 19.00
CA ARG A 49 21.95 -8.36 17.90
C ARG A 49 21.37 -7.62 16.70
N ALA A 50 20.12 -7.90 16.35
CA ALA A 50 19.45 -7.27 15.23
C ALA A 50 19.26 -5.76 15.44
N ILE A 51 18.87 -5.34 16.66
CA ILE A 51 18.77 -3.92 17.02
C ILE A 51 20.15 -3.24 16.93
N GLN A 52 21.20 -3.86 17.48
CA GLN A 52 22.56 -3.30 17.44
C GLN A 52 23.16 -3.26 16.03
N ALA A 53 22.76 -4.17 15.15
CA ALA A 53 23.24 -4.24 13.78
C ALA A 53 22.39 -3.43 12.79
N ALA A 54 21.28 -2.84 13.25
CA ALA A 54 20.40 -2.05 12.41
C ALA A 54 20.95 -0.63 12.23
N ASP A 55 20.77 -0.09 11.03
CA ASP A 55 21.06 1.33 10.75
C ASP A 55 19.92 2.22 11.23
N LEU A 56 18.71 1.66 11.35
CA LEU A 56 17.49 2.36 11.73
C LEU A 56 16.50 1.40 12.40
N ILE A 57 15.79 1.90 13.42
CA ILE A 57 14.71 1.22 14.11
C ILE A 57 13.38 1.88 13.73
N LEU A 58 12.49 1.10 13.12
CA LEU A 58 11.12 1.50 12.83
C LEU A 58 10.21 0.93 13.92
N VAL A 59 9.63 1.79 14.76
CA VAL A 59 8.76 1.39 15.86
C VAL A 59 7.31 1.46 15.40
N CYS A 60 6.74 0.31 15.03
CA CYS A 60 5.37 0.16 14.57
C CYS A 60 4.39 0.26 15.73
N LEU A 61 3.51 1.26 15.70
CA LEU A 61 2.56 1.58 16.75
C LEU A 61 1.11 1.31 16.33
N SER A 62 0.43 0.48 17.11
CA SER A 62 -1.02 0.27 17.13
C SER A 62 -1.57 0.46 18.55
N LYS A 63 -2.90 0.49 18.72
CA LYS A 63 -3.54 0.51 20.04
C LYS A 63 -3.09 -0.66 20.90
N ASP A 64 -2.88 -1.82 20.29
CA ASP A 64 -2.39 -3.02 20.95
C ASP A 64 -0.94 -2.84 21.43
N SER A 65 -0.05 -2.33 20.59
CA SER A 65 1.36 -2.12 20.95
C SER A 65 1.58 -1.09 22.06
N VAL A 66 0.69 -0.07 22.14
CA VAL A 66 0.81 1.06 23.07
C VAL A 66 0.28 0.71 24.45
N THR A 67 -0.78 -0.13 24.52
CA THR A 67 -1.47 -0.43 25.78
C THR A 67 -1.04 -1.74 26.42
N LYS A 68 -0.53 -2.71 25.65
CA LYS A 68 -0.13 -4.01 26.19
C LYS A 68 1.27 -3.97 26.80
N ALA A 69 1.36 -4.41 28.05
CA ALA A 69 2.63 -4.84 28.61
C ALA A 69 3.11 -6.07 27.82
N GLY A 70 4.33 -6.01 27.30
CA GLY A 70 4.82 -7.06 26.43
C GLY A 70 6.24 -6.81 25.95
N TYR A 71 6.71 -7.74 25.13
CA TYR A 71 8.07 -7.78 24.63
C TYR A 71 8.47 -6.51 23.84
N VAL A 72 7.51 -5.95 23.09
CA VAL A 72 7.67 -4.67 22.37
C VAL A 72 8.15 -3.53 23.28
N GLN A 73 7.76 -3.48 24.55
CA GLN A 73 8.21 -2.44 25.49
C GLN A 73 9.70 -2.57 25.84
N LYS A 74 10.21 -3.79 25.84
CA LYS A 74 11.64 -4.10 26.06
C LYS A 74 12.45 -3.76 24.82
N GLU A 75 11.95 -4.11 23.63
CA GLU A 75 12.56 -3.71 22.35
C GLU A 75 12.62 -2.20 22.20
N ILE A 76 11.51 -1.50 22.46
CA ILE A 76 11.47 -0.04 22.45
C ILE A 76 12.54 0.49 23.41
N ARG A 77 12.58 0.04 24.67
CA ARG A 77 13.60 0.50 25.62
C ARG A 77 15.01 0.34 25.06
N LEU A 78 15.35 -0.84 24.56
CA LEU A 78 16.67 -1.11 24.00
C LEU A 78 16.98 -0.22 22.79
N ALA A 79 16.01 -0.01 21.90
CA ALA A 79 16.17 0.88 20.76
C ALA A 79 16.40 2.34 21.17
N LEU A 80 15.74 2.81 22.24
CA LEU A 80 15.98 4.15 22.78
C LEU A 80 17.35 4.26 23.45
N ASP A 81 17.76 3.24 24.19
CA ASP A 81 19.10 3.19 24.80
C ASP A 81 20.18 3.25 23.72
N GLU A 82 20.04 2.50 22.62
CA GLU A 82 20.97 2.54 21.48
C GLU A 82 20.92 3.88 20.72
N ALA A 83 19.74 4.54 20.68
CA ALA A 83 19.59 5.85 20.07
C ALA A 83 20.38 6.95 20.79
N ASP A 84 20.55 6.83 22.11
CA ASP A 84 21.29 7.81 22.91
C ASP A 84 22.81 7.76 22.67
N TYR A 85 23.33 6.67 22.06
CA TYR A 85 24.73 6.56 21.64
C TYR A 85 24.98 7.05 20.20
N GLN A 86 23.93 7.40 19.47
CA GLN A 86 24.07 7.87 18.08
C GLN A 86 24.53 9.33 18.04
N PRO A 87 25.33 9.72 17.03
CA PRO A 87 25.69 11.12 16.84
C PRO A 87 24.46 12.02 16.64
N ASP A 88 24.56 13.26 17.11
CA ASP A 88 23.52 14.26 16.93
C ASP A 88 23.10 14.39 15.45
N GLY A 89 21.79 14.42 15.22
CA GLY A 89 21.21 14.51 13.88
C GLY A 89 21.04 13.18 13.14
N THR A 90 21.49 12.05 13.71
CA THR A 90 21.27 10.72 13.13
C THR A 90 19.80 10.31 13.27
N VAL A 91 19.15 10.00 12.15
CA VAL A 91 17.78 9.44 12.16
C VAL A 91 17.88 7.94 12.43
N TYR A 92 17.92 7.59 13.71
CA TYR A 92 18.03 6.19 14.15
C TYR A 92 16.70 5.57 14.58
N VAL A 93 15.76 6.35 15.12
CA VAL A 93 14.43 5.87 15.54
C VAL A 93 13.35 6.62 14.79
N ILE A 94 12.43 5.89 14.17
CA ILE A 94 11.22 6.43 13.55
C ILE A 94 10.00 5.73 14.16
N PRO A 95 9.16 6.44 14.95
CA PRO A 95 7.85 5.92 15.32
C PRO A 95 6.92 5.93 14.10
N ALA A 96 6.24 4.81 13.84
CA ALA A 96 5.39 4.62 12.68
C ALA A 96 4.04 4.05 13.10
N ARG A 97 2.99 4.86 13.07
CA ARG A 97 1.65 4.44 13.48
C ARG A 97 0.97 3.66 12.36
N LEU A 98 0.62 2.41 12.62
CA LEU A 98 -0.13 1.54 11.71
C LEU A 98 -1.62 1.91 11.69
N GLU A 99 -2.12 2.43 12.81
CA GLU A 99 -3.48 2.92 12.97
C GLU A 99 -3.55 4.12 13.91
N ASN A 100 -4.72 4.74 14.02
CA ASN A 100 -4.93 5.87 14.92
C ASN A 100 -4.83 5.42 16.41
N CYS A 101 -3.65 5.61 17.00
CA CYS A 101 -3.31 5.32 18.40
C CYS A 101 -2.51 6.46 19.06
N GLU A 102 -2.42 6.50 20.39
CA GLU A 102 -1.58 7.49 21.07
C GLU A 102 -0.09 7.14 20.97
N VAL A 103 0.78 8.13 20.74
CA VAL A 103 2.24 7.92 20.78
C VAL A 103 2.71 7.92 22.24
N PRO A 104 3.39 6.85 22.70
CA PRO A 104 3.96 6.78 24.05
C PRO A 104 4.86 7.98 24.35
N GLU A 105 4.80 8.51 25.57
CA GLU A 105 5.54 9.72 25.98
C GLU A 105 7.02 9.67 25.63
N ARG A 106 7.67 8.53 25.90
CA ARG A 106 9.08 8.30 25.59
C ARG A 106 9.43 8.43 24.11
N LEU A 107 8.48 8.26 23.19
CA LEU A 107 8.68 8.36 21.73
C LEU A 107 8.31 9.75 21.18
N ARG A 108 7.68 10.62 21.97
CA ARG A 108 7.19 11.93 21.50
C ARG A 108 8.29 12.91 21.10
N ARG A 109 9.54 12.70 21.52
CA ARG A 109 10.69 13.53 21.10
C ARG A 109 11.06 13.32 19.63
N TRP A 110 10.65 12.20 19.02
CA TRP A 110 10.85 11.94 17.59
C TRP A 110 9.59 12.28 16.79
N GLN A 111 9.81 12.82 15.59
CA GLN A 111 8.75 12.94 14.60
C GLN A 111 8.29 11.54 14.18
N TRP A 112 6.98 11.29 14.28
CA TRP A 112 6.39 10.04 13.82
C TRP A 112 5.79 10.19 12.43
N VAL A 113 5.52 9.03 11.83
CA VAL A 113 4.79 8.92 10.59
C VAL A 113 3.49 8.14 10.81
N ASP A 114 2.39 8.64 10.27
CA ASP A 114 1.12 7.93 10.25
C ASP A 114 1.05 7.13 8.96
N LEU A 115 1.27 5.82 9.02
CA LEU A 115 1.30 4.95 7.83
C LEU A 115 -0.09 4.73 7.23
N PHE A 116 -1.14 4.98 8.03
CA PHE A 116 -2.53 5.01 7.58
C PHE A 116 -2.95 6.36 6.98
N ALA A 117 -2.08 7.39 7.02
CA ALA A 117 -2.33 8.69 6.39
C ALA A 117 -1.84 8.70 4.94
N ASP A 118 -2.40 9.62 4.16
CA ASP A 118 -2.27 9.71 2.72
C ASP A 118 -0.81 9.58 2.20
N ASP A 119 0.10 10.48 2.57
CA ASP A 119 1.53 10.40 2.20
C ASP A 119 2.38 9.74 3.32
N GLY A 120 1.77 8.92 4.18
CA GLY A 120 2.44 8.28 5.30
C GLY A 120 3.67 7.49 4.87
N TYR A 121 3.48 6.53 3.97
CA TYR A 121 4.58 5.72 3.48
C TYR A 121 5.60 6.51 2.64
N GLY A 122 5.16 7.50 1.86
CA GLY A 122 6.06 8.34 1.08
C GLY A 122 6.96 9.20 1.96
N ARG A 123 6.42 9.75 3.06
CA ARG A 123 7.19 10.42 4.12
C ARG A 123 8.22 9.50 4.75
N LEU A 124 7.83 8.26 5.08
CA LEU A 124 8.75 7.25 5.57
C LEU A 124 9.88 7.00 4.56
N LEU A 125 9.57 6.77 3.29
CA LEU A 125 10.56 6.54 2.24
C LEU A 125 11.55 7.69 2.07
N ARG A 126 11.09 8.94 2.13
CA ARG A 126 11.99 10.11 2.07
C ARG A 126 12.98 10.09 3.23
N SER A 127 12.52 9.80 4.43
CA SER A 127 13.38 9.65 5.60
C SER A 127 14.39 8.52 5.43
N LEU A 128 13.94 7.33 4.99
CA LEU A 128 14.81 6.17 4.81
C LEU A 128 15.87 6.38 3.72
N ARG A 129 15.49 6.98 2.59
CA ARG A 129 16.43 7.29 1.49
C ARG A 129 17.47 8.33 1.91
N SER A 130 17.05 9.35 2.67
CA SER A 130 17.97 10.32 3.26
C SER A 130 18.98 9.65 4.18
N SER A 131 18.53 8.76 5.08
CA SER A 131 19.42 8.00 5.97
C SER A 131 20.37 7.06 5.21
N ALA A 132 19.92 6.50 4.08
CA ALA A 132 20.74 5.63 3.23
C ALA A 132 21.73 6.38 2.32
N GLY A 133 21.74 7.73 2.34
CA GLY A 133 22.56 8.54 1.43
C GLY A 133 22.16 8.38 -0.05
N LEU A 134 20.94 7.94 -0.33
CA LEU A 134 20.44 7.73 -1.68
C LEU A 134 19.83 9.04 -2.23
N PRO A 135 20.16 9.45 -3.48
CA PRO A 135 19.56 10.64 -4.07
C PRO A 135 18.05 10.46 -4.22
N GLU A 136 17.29 11.54 -3.98
CA GLU A 136 15.87 11.55 -4.32
C GLU A 136 15.71 11.25 -5.82
N ARG A 137 14.88 10.25 -6.15
CA ARG A 137 14.43 10.07 -7.53
C ARG A 137 13.62 11.30 -7.92
N ARG A 138 14.24 12.24 -8.65
CA ARG A 138 13.52 13.31 -9.35
C ARG A 138 12.56 12.66 -10.33
N GLY A 139 11.27 12.67 -10.01
CA GLY A 139 10.22 12.37 -10.98
C GLY A 139 10.32 13.34 -12.15
N THR A 140 10.30 12.81 -13.36
CA THR A 140 10.01 13.60 -14.57
C THR A 140 8.68 14.32 -14.38
N ALA A 141 8.66 15.62 -14.64
CA ALA A 141 7.48 16.46 -14.46
C ALA A 141 6.28 15.91 -15.26
N PRO A 142 5.07 15.89 -14.68
CA PRO A 142 3.87 15.38 -15.33
C PRO A 142 3.39 16.34 -16.45
N PRO A 143 2.77 15.84 -17.53
CA PRO A 143 1.97 16.67 -18.41
C PRO A 143 0.78 17.24 -17.62
N THR A 144 0.51 18.52 -17.81
CA THR A 144 -0.58 19.26 -17.15
C THR A 144 -1.93 18.61 -17.44
N VAL A 145 -2.64 18.26 -16.36
CA VAL A 145 -4.00 17.70 -16.36
C VAL A 145 -4.98 18.78 -16.85
N SER A 146 -5.68 18.52 -17.95
CA SER A 146 -6.86 19.29 -18.37
C SER A 146 -8.12 18.53 -18.01
N GLU A 147 -9.13 19.28 -17.60
CA GLU A 147 -10.38 18.89 -16.94
C GLU A 147 -11.12 17.68 -17.57
N VAL A 148 -11.71 16.87 -16.68
CA VAL A 148 -12.67 15.80 -16.98
C VAL A 148 -13.87 16.39 -17.75
N PRO A 149 -14.23 15.86 -18.94
CA PRO A 149 -15.42 16.31 -19.66
C PRO A 149 -16.71 15.83 -18.97
N ALA A 150 -17.80 16.60 -19.15
CA ALA A 150 -19.13 16.38 -18.58
C ALA A 150 -19.83 15.08 -19.06
N PRO A 151 -20.82 14.55 -18.30
CA PRO A 151 -21.38 13.21 -18.50
C PRO A 151 -22.17 13.09 -19.81
N GLY A 152 -21.87 12.04 -20.59
CA GLY A 152 -22.68 11.65 -21.73
C GLY A 152 -22.16 10.42 -22.49
N GLY A 153 -22.73 9.25 -22.20
CA GLY A 153 -22.66 8.06 -23.07
C GLY A 153 -22.09 6.81 -22.41
N GLY A 154 -22.90 5.75 -22.32
CA GLY A 154 -22.47 4.42 -21.88
C GLY A 154 -21.49 3.76 -22.87
N TYR A 155 -20.68 2.82 -22.37
CA TYR A 155 -19.52 2.21 -23.02
C TYR A 155 -19.83 1.04 -23.96
N ALA A 156 -21.00 1.05 -24.62
CA ALA A 156 -21.48 -0.06 -25.43
C ALA A 156 -20.48 -0.47 -26.53
N GLY A 157 -19.77 -1.59 -26.31
CA GLY A 157 -18.87 -2.25 -27.26
C GLY A 157 -17.38 -1.96 -27.11
N ALA A 158 -16.97 -0.99 -26.28
CA ALA A 158 -15.55 -0.64 -26.13
C ALA A 158 -14.86 -1.41 -24.99
N ILE A 159 -15.60 -1.73 -23.92
CA ILE A 159 -15.10 -2.42 -22.73
C ILE A 159 -15.72 -3.82 -22.63
N ARG A 160 -14.92 -4.81 -22.24
CA ARG A 160 -15.36 -6.17 -21.97
C ARG A 160 -16.01 -6.27 -20.59
N VAL A 161 -17.16 -6.94 -20.51
CA VAL A 161 -17.98 -7.07 -19.29
C VAL A 161 -18.17 -8.52 -18.85
N ASP A 162 -17.62 -9.46 -19.63
CA ASP A 162 -17.64 -10.92 -19.47
C ASP A 162 -16.40 -11.47 -18.74
N GLY A 163 -15.78 -10.63 -17.90
CA GLY A 163 -14.56 -10.97 -17.19
C GLY A 163 -14.02 -9.79 -16.39
N PHE A 164 -12.75 -9.87 -16.02
CA PHE A 164 -12.08 -8.86 -15.20
C PHE A 164 -10.89 -8.26 -15.92
N TYR A 165 -10.64 -6.99 -15.67
CA TYR A 165 -9.38 -6.33 -16.00
C TYR A 165 -8.47 -6.42 -14.78
N GLN A 166 -7.28 -6.96 -14.98
CA GLN A 166 -6.33 -7.20 -13.89
C GLN A 166 -5.00 -6.50 -14.10
N ARG A 167 -4.46 -5.97 -13.00
CA ARG A 167 -3.11 -5.46 -12.90
C ARG A 167 -2.41 -6.13 -11.71
N PRO A 168 -1.48 -7.08 -11.97
CA PRO A 168 -0.64 -7.63 -10.92
C PRO A 168 0.17 -6.51 -10.22
N ASP A 169 0.32 -6.65 -8.92
CA ASP A 169 1.12 -5.80 -8.04
C ASP A 169 1.95 -6.68 -7.11
N THR A 170 2.81 -6.09 -6.29
CA THR A 170 3.68 -6.84 -5.39
C THR A 170 2.85 -7.51 -4.30
N GLY A 171 2.59 -8.82 -4.45
CA GLY A 171 1.84 -9.62 -3.48
C GLY A 171 0.31 -9.51 -3.58
N SER A 172 -0.23 -8.85 -4.61
CA SER A 172 -1.68 -8.78 -4.84
C SER A 172 -1.98 -8.49 -6.31
N THR A 173 -3.24 -8.55 -6.70
CA THR A 173 -3.73 -8.13 -8.02
C THR A 173 -4.87 -7.15 -7.83
N ASN A 174 -4.82 -6.05 -8.57
CA ASN A 174 -5.91 -5.10 -8.65
C ASN A 174 -6.86 -5.53 -9.76
N TYR A 175 -8.13 -5.71 -9.42
CA TYR A 175 -9.17 -6.11 -10.35
C TYR A 175 -10.17 -4.98 -10.56
N LEU A 176 -10.60 -4.83 -11.80
CA LEU A 176 -11.71 -3.99 -12.22
C LEU A 176 -12.74 -4.85 -12.95
N ARG A 177 -14.02 -4.64 -12.65
CA ARG A 177 -15.15 -5.26 -13.36
C ARG A 177 -16.12 -4.18 -13.79
N PHE A 178 -16.54 -4.24 -15.05
CA PHE A 178 -17.48 -3.29 -15.66
C PHE A 178 -18.82 -3.99 -15.93
N TYR A 179 -19.90 -3.22 -15.86
CA TYR A 179 -21.28 -3.68 -16.04
C TYR A 179 -21.96 -2.90 -17.16
N THR A 180 -22.87 -3.53 -17.90
CA THR A 180 -23.57 -2.93 -19.04
C THR A 180 -24.32 -1.62 -18.71
N ASP A 181 -24.64 -1.41 -17.43
CA ASP A 181 -25.39 -0.26 -16.92
C ASP A 181 -24.57 1.00 -16.65
N GLY A 182 -23.25 0.98 -16.79
CA GLY A 182 -22.42 2.14 -16.41
C GLY A 182 -21.61 1.94 -15.13
N THR A 183 -21.84 0.88 -14.36
CA THR A 183 -21.13 0.60 -13.11
C THR A 183 -19.76 -0.02 -13.31
N VAL A 184 -18.78 0.44 -12.53
CA VAL A 184 -17.49 -0.24 -12.33
C VAL A 184 -17.29 -0.57 -10.85
N VAL A 185 -16.69 -1.73 -10.57
CA VAL A 185 -16.25 -2.12 -9.24
C VAL A 185 -14.76 -2.47 -9.23
N SER A 186 -14.09 -2.22 -8.10
CA SER A 186 -12.66 -2.45 -7.91
C SER A 186 -12.34 -3.15 -6.59
N VAL A 187 -11.33 -4.04 -6.62
CA VAL A 187 -10.77 -4.67 -5.43
C VAL A 187 -9.29 -4.98 -5.62
N SER A 188 -8.51 -4.95 -4.54
CA SER A 188 -7.17 -5.55 -4.49
C SER A 188 -7.26 -6.89 -3.76
N SER A 189 -6.80 -7.98 -4.37
CA SER A 189 -6.90 -9.32 -3.79
C SER A 189 -5.67 -10.17 -4.09
N THR A 190 -5.35 -11.11 -3.21
CA THR A 190 -4.33 -12.14 -3.42
C THR A 190 -4.85 -13.33 -4.24
N GLY A 191 -6.17 -13.47 -4.39
CA GLY A 191 -6.80 -14.53 -5.17
C GLY A 191 -6.75 -14.31 -6.68
N THR A 192 -6.86 -15.38 -7.45
CA THR A 192 -7.02 -15.34 -8.93
C THR A 192 -8.40 -14.84 -9.33
N ALA A 193 -8.57 -14.46 -10.59
CA ALA A 193 -9.85 -14.03 -11.15
C ALA A 193 -10.98 -15.07 -10.89
N GLU A 194 -10.70 -16.36 -11.06
CA GLU A 194 -11.66 -17.43 -10.83
C GLU A 194 -12.02 -17.58 -9.33
N GLN A 195 -11.03 -17.41 -8.44
CA GLN A 195 -11.24 -17.52 -7.00
C GLN A 195 -12.11 -16.40 -6.45
N ILE A 196 -12.03 -15.20 -7.03
CA ILE A 196 -12.83 -14.04 -6.58
C ILE A 196 -14.17 -13.92 -7.29
N ALA A 197 -14.38 -14.64 -8.40
CA ALA A 197 -15.54 -14.48 -9.28
C ALA A 197 -16.89 -14.61 -8.56
N GLY A 198 -16.98 -15.48 -7.56
CA GLY A 198 -18.21 -15.75 -6.82
C GLY A 198 -18.67 -14.61 -5.91
N TRP A 199 -17.78 -13.69 -5.53
CA TRP A 199 -18.10 -12.59 -4.61
C TRP A 199 -17.72 -11.20 -5.14
N PHE A 200 -16.91 -11.10 -6.20
CA PHE A 200 -16.53 -9.83 -6.81
C PHE A 200 -17.67 -9.28 -7.69
N THR A 201 -18.75 -8.85 -7.03
CA THR A 201 -19.96 -8.28 -7.65
C THR A 201 -20.30 -6.92 -7.04
N ARG A 202 -21.03 -6.05 -7.76
CA ARG A 202 -21.56 -4.77 -7.24
C ARG A 202 -22.45 -4.87 -6.01
N GLU A 203 -22.91 -6.07 -5.68
CA GLU A 203 -23.73 -6.35 -4.49
C GLU A 203 -22.88 -6.62 -3.24
N HIS A 204 -21.58 -6.91 -3.42
CA HIS A 204 -20.70 -7.22 -2.30
C HIS A 204 -20.34 -5.95 -1.52
N PRO A 205 -20.53 -5.93 -0.19
CA PRO A 205 -20.26 -4.76 0.62
C PRO A 205 -18.76 -4.40 0.63
N GLY A 206 -18.46 -3.11 0.67
CA GLY A 206 -17.10 -2.60 0.89
C GLY A 206 -16.18 -2.57 -0.34
N LEU A 207 -16.67 -2.95 -1.52
CA LEU A 207 -15.94 -2.75 -2.77
C LEU A 207 -15.89 -1.27 -3.14
N GLY A 208 -14.83 -0.87 -3.84
CA GLY A 208 -14.82 0.43 -4.52
C GLY A 208 -15.78 0.38 -5.69
N GLN A 209 -16.77 1.27 -5.75
CA GLN A 209 -17.77 1.30 -6.82
C GLN A 209 -18.01 2.73 -7.32
N GLY A 210 -18.33 2.86 -8.60
CA GLY A 210 -18.87 4.12 -9.12
C GLY A 210 -19.22 4.06 -10.60
N PRO A 211 -19.64 5.21 -11.18
CA PRO A 211 -19.95 5.31 -12.59
C PRO A 211 -18.66 5.33 -13.43
N CYS A 212 -18.74 4.73 -14.61
CA CYS A 212 -17.74 4.78 -15.65
C CYS A 212 -18.29 5.45 -16.91
N GLU A 213 -17.44 6.20 -17.59
CA GLU A 213 -17.77 6.96 -18.80
C GLU A 213 -16.73 6.66 -19.87
N VAL A 214 -17.20 6.52 -21.12
CA VAL A 214 -16.33 6.29 -22.27
C VAL A 214 -16.75 7.20 -23.41
N ASN A 215 -15.75 7.82 -24.03
CA ASN A 215 -15.93 8.64 -25.22
C ASN A 215 -14.87 8.26 -26.26
N GLY A 216 -15.28 7.48 -27.26
CA GLY A 216 -14.35 6.89 -28.23
C GLY A 216 -13.41 5.90 -27.56
N ASP A 217 -12.11 6.17 -27.61
CA ASP A 217 -11.08 5.38 -26.92
C ASP A 217 -10.75 5.91 -25.53
N GLN A 218 -11.32 7.04 -25.10
CA GLN A 218 -11.08 7.62 -23.77
C GLN A 218 -12.00 6.98 -22.74
N ILE A 219 -11.47 6.68 -21.55
CA ILE A 219 -12.19 6.12 -20.41
C ILE A 219 -11.93 6.95 -19.15
N GLY A 220 -12.97 7.20 -18.37
CA GLY A 220 -12.89 7.88 -17.08
C GLY A 220 -13.87 7.27 -16.08
N PHE A 221 -13.42 7.03 -14.85
CA PHE A 221 -14.29 6.57 -13.77
C PHE A 221 -13.73 6.89 -12.40
N THR A 222 -14.57 6.87 -11.37
CA THR A 222 -14.13 6.99 -9.97
C THR A 222 -14.76 5.89 -9.15
N THR A 223 -13.95 5.07 -8.47
CA THR A 223 -14.44 4.08 -7.52
C THR A 223 -14.39 4.65 -6.12
N THR A 224 -15.47 4.46 -5.35
CA THR A 224 -15.56 4.91 -3.95
C THR A 224 -15.85 3.72 -3.05
N ALA A 225 -15.04 3.56 -2.01
CA ALA A 225 -15.21 2.58 -0.95
C ALA A 225 -15.32 3.32 0.41
N PRO A 226 -15.66 2.64 1.53
CA PRO A 226 -15.76 3.29 2.85
C PRO A 226 -14.48 4.01 3.30
N TYR A 227 -13.32 3.57 2.80
CA TYR A 227 -12.00 4.10 3.12
C TYR A 227 -11.50 5.15 2.13
N GLY A 228 -12.28 5.51 1.11
CA GLY A 228 -12.02 6.64 0.22
C GLY A 228 -12.23 6.32 -1.27
N ARG A 229 -11.79 7.22 -2.15
CA ARG A 229 -12.06 7.14 -3.59
C ARG A 229 -10.80 7.18 -4.46
N ILE A 230 -10.85 6.52 -5.60
CA ILE A 230 -9.77 6.50 -6.60
C ILE A 230 -10.38 6.89 -7.94
N THR A 231 -9.80 7.91 -8.58
CA THR A 231 -10.17 8.35 -9.93
C THR A 231 -9.24 7.71 -10.95
N TYR A 232 -9.79 7.27 -12.07
CA TYR A 232 -9.09 6.65 -13.17
C TYR A 232 -9.43 7.42 -14.44
N THR A 233 -8.41 7.74 -15.23
CA THR A 233 -8.54 8.34 -16.56
C THR A 233 -7.56 7.67 -17.50
N GLY A 234 -7.92 7.42 -18.75
CA GLY A 234 -7.02 6.74 -19.65
C GLY A 234 -7.61 6.39 -21.00
N THR A 235 -7.01 5.39 -21.65
CA THR A 235 -7.45 4.93 -22.97
C THR A 235 -7.73 3.44 -23.00
N ILE A 236 -8.62 3.06 -23.89
CA ILE A 236 -9.01 1.69 -24.20
C ILE A 236 -8.17 1.23 -25.40
N GLY A 237 -7.50 0.09 -25.26
CA GLY A 237 -6.76 -0.54 -26.36
C GLY A 237 -7.69 -0.96 -27.50
N ALA A 238 -7.16 -1.07 -28.72
CA ALA A 238 -7.96 -1.29 -29.93
C ALA A 238 -8.87 -2.54 -29.89
N THR A 239 -8.51 -3.57 -29.13
CA THR A 239 -9.29 -4.81 -28.97
C THR A 239 -10.23 -4.79 -27.77
N GLY A 240 -10.17 -3.74 -26.94
CA GLY A 240 -10.82 -3.67 -25.64
C GLY A 240 -10.19 -4.55 -24.56
N GLU A 241 -9.08 -5.26 -24.85
CA GLU A 241 -8.46 -6.19 -23.89
C GLU A 241 -7.39 -5.54 -22.99
N GLU A 242 -7.04 -4.30 -23.27
CA GLU A 242 -6.09 -3.52 -22.47
C GLU A 242 -6.72 -2.17 -22.10
N LEU A 243 -6.55 -1.76 -20.85
CA LEU A 243 -6.86 -0.40 -20.40
C LEU A 243 -5.57 0.26 -19.91
N HIS A 244 -5.27 1.41 -20.47
CA HIS A 244 -4.10 2.22 -20.12
C HIS A 244 -4.56 3.33 -19.19
N LEU A 245 -4.48 3.10 -17.89
CA LEU A 245 -5.11 3.95 -16.89
C LEU A 245 -4.07 4.72 -16.09
N HIS A 246 -4.30 6.03 -15.97
CA HIS A 246 -3.78 6.86 -14.91
C HIS A 246 -4.75 6.84 -13.74
N SER A 247 -4.32 6.32 -12.58
CA SER A 247 -5.11 6.33 -11.35
C SER A 247 -4.60 7.41 -10.41
N HIS A 248 -5.50 8.24 -9.87
CA HIS A 248 -5.25 9.17 -8.77
C HIS A 248 -6.10 8.76 -7.57
N SER A 249 -5.45 8.26 -6.53
CA SER A 249 -6.09 7.89 -5.29
C SER A 249 -6.27 9.11 -4.40
N HIS A 250 -7.52 9.52 -4.18
CA HIS A 250 -7.85 10.59 -3.22
C HIS A 250 -7.81 10.10 -1.77
N ILE A 251 -7.40 8.84 -1.57
CA ILE A 251 -7.13 8.23 -0.27
C ILE A 251 -5.70 8.54 0.17
N ASN A 252 -4.78 8.69 -0.78
CA ASN A 252 -3.35 8.81 -0.46
C ASN A 252 -2.55 9.75 -1.38
N GLY A 253 -3.22 10.46 -2.28
CA GLY A 253 -2.60 11.27 -3.32
C GLY A 253 -1.74 10.48 -4.31
N HIS A 254 -1.74 9.13 -4.24
CA HIS A 254 -0.90 8.31 -5.09
C HIS A 254 -1.41 8.36 -6.53
N GLU A 255 -0.51 8.67 -7.44
CA GLU A 255 -0.73 8.62 -8.87
C GLU A 255 0.09 7.48 -9.49
N SER A 256 -0.52 6.75 -10.41
CA SER A 256 0.12 5.64 -11.10
C SER A 256 -0.41 5.54 -12.53
N TYR A 257 0.48 5.27 -13.47
CA TYR A 257 0.09 4.82 -14.80
C TYR A 257 0.26 3.30 -14.89
N SER A 258 -0.77 2.61 -15.35
CA SER A 258 -0.84 1.15 -15.32
C SER A 258 -1.60 0.60 -16.52
N VAL A 259 -1.18 -0.58 -16.98
CA VAL A 259 -1.91 -1.34 -18.01
C VAL A 259 -2.67 -2.46 -17.31
N TYR A 260 -4.00 -2.42 -17.40
CA TYR A 260 -4.84 -3.53 -16.98
C TYR A 260 -5.13 -4.43 -18.17
N ARG A 261 -4.96 -5.74 -17.98
CA ARG A 261 -5.20 -6.74 -19.02
C ARG A 261 -6.47 -7.50 -18.73
N PHE A 262 -7.29 -7.69 -19.75
CA PHE A 262 -8.53 -8.43 -19.64
C PHE A 262 -8.27 -9.93 -19.45
N THR A 263 -9.12 -10.56 -18.67
CA THR A 263 -9.18 -12.02 -18.50
C THR A 263 -10.63 -12.41 -18.43
N HIS A 264 -11.06 -13.20 -19.41
CA HIS A 264 -12.41 -13.76 -19.46
C HIS A 264 -12.59 -14.74 -18.30
N VAL A 265 -13.71 -14.63 -17.58
CA VAL A 265 -14.03 -15.48 -16.43
C VAL A 265 -15.34 -16.21 -16.70
N PRO A 266 -15.33 -17.55 -16.85
CA PRO A 266 -16.54 -18.31 -17.13
C PRO A 266 -17.64 -18.08 -16.08
N GLY A 267 -18.86 -17.80 -16.52
CA GLY A 267 -20.01 -17.54 -15.64
C GLY A 267 -20.10 -16.11 -15.10
N VAL A 268 -19.15 -15.24 -15.43
CA VAL A 268 -19.26 -13.80 -15.20
C VAL A 268 -19.96 -13.16 -16.40
N HIS A 269 -21.04 -12.46 -16.12
CA HIS A 269 -21.80 -11.68 -17.11
C HIS A 269 -21.81 -10.20 -16.71
N GLY A 270 -22.07 -9.35 -17.70
CA GLY A 270 -22.09 -7.90 -17.55
C GLY A 270 -23.38 -7.32 -16.95
N ASP A 271 -24.38 -8.18 -16.71
CA ASP A 271 -25.69 -7.81 -16.17
C ASP A 271 -25.80 -8.07 -14.66
#